data_AF-A0A6I3T464-F1
#
_entry.id   AF-A0A6I3T464-F1
#
_cell.length_a   1.000
_cell.length_b   1.000
_cell.length_c   1.000
_cell.angle_alpha   90.00
_cell.angle_beta   90.00
_cell.angle_gamma   90.00
#
_symmetry.space_group_name_H-M   'P 1'
#
loop_
_entity.id
_entity.type
_entity.pdbx_description
1 polymer ?
#
loop_
_entity_poly.entity_id
_entity_poly.type
_entity_poly.pdbx_seq_one_letter_code
_entity_poly.pdbx_strand_id
1 'polypeptide(L)'
;MMKPTYQKLRQFFPRAESRAALYETLGWGDLIDHKAYVDTCAIRMSYALLRSNVTLPGAKMRVKAGPVEGRYIEQRQAALSAS
;
A
#
# COMPACT_ATOMS: atom_id res chain seq x y z
N MET A 1 -7.91 -16.01 -7.88
CA MET A 1 -7.08 -14.82 -7.56
C MET A 1 -6.99 -13.94 -8.80
N MET A 2 -7.25 -12.64 -8.69
CA MET A 2 -7.21 -11.75 -9.86
C MET A 2 -5.77 -11.36 -10.17
N LYS A 3 -5.34 -11.54 -11.44
CA LYS A 3 -4.01 -11.12 -11.90
C LYS A 3 -4.15 -9.76 -12.59
N PRO A 4 -3.63 -8.66 -12.01
CA PRO A 4 -3.70 -7.36 -12.64
C PRO A 4 -2.78 -7.32 -13.86
N THR A 5 -3.12 -6.52 -14.88
CA THR A 5 -2.17 -6.25 -15.95
C THR A 5 -1.01 -5.41 -15.40
N TYR A 6 0.19 -5.60 -15.94
CA TYR A 6 1.35 -4.81 -15.56
C TYR A 6 1.09 -3.31 -15.70
N GLN A 7 0.45 -2.89 -16.81
CA GLN A 7 0.10 -1.49 -17.05
C GLN A 7 -0.79 -0.92 -15.93
N LYS A 8 -1.83 -1.65 -15.50
CA LYS A 8 -2.74 -1.20 -14.45
C LYS A 8 -2.03 -1.09 -13.10
N LEU A 9 -1.21 -2.09 -12.77
CA LEU A 9 -0.41 -2.06 -11.54
C LEU A 9 0.57 -0.88 -11.56
N ARG A 10 1.26 -0.67 -12.68
CA ARG A 10 2.25 0.39 -12.86
C ARG A 10 1.63 1.78 -12.79
N GLN A 11 0.42 1.94 -13.33
CA GLN A 11 -0.35 3.18 -13.28
C GLN A 11 -0.66 3.59 -11.84
N PHE A 12 -1.00 2.64 -10.97
CA PHE A 12 -1.35 2.93 -9.57
C PHE A 12 -0.17 2.85 -8.61
N PHE A 13 1.01 2.46 -9.06
CA PHE A 13 2.21 2.42 -8.23
C PHE A 13 2.74 3.84 -7.97
N PRO A 14 2.75 4.31 -6.70
CA PRO A 14 3.20 5.65 -6.36
C PRO A 14 4.73 5.68 -6.45
N ARG A 15 5.28 6.06 -7.61
CA ARG A 15 6.73 6.06 -7.86
C ARG A 15 7.43 7.32 -7.38
N ALA A 16 6.82 8.48 -7.60
CA ALA A 16 7.42 9.79 -7.33
C ALA A 16 6.92 10.42 -6.02
N GLU A 17 5.82 9.93 -5.46
CA GLU A 17 5.25 10.45 -4.22
C GLU A 17 6.23 10.27 -3.05
N SER A 18 6.42 11.33 -2.27
CA SER A 18 7.17 11.26 -1.02
C SER A 18 6.47 10.34 -0.01
N ARG A 19 7.21 9.88 0.99
CA ARG A 19 6.65 9.07 2.08
C ARG A 19 5.55 9.81 2.84
N ALA A 20 5.75 11.11 3.10
CA ALA A 20 4.75 11.96 3.75
C ALA A 20 3.47 12.03 2.91
N ALA A 21 3.58 12.35 1.62
CA ALA A 21 2.42 12.44 0.72
C ALA A 21 1.65 11.11 0.61
N LEU A 22 2.37 9.98 0.56
CA LEU A 22 1.76 8.66 0.57
C LEU A 22 0.99 8.41 1.87
N TYR A 23 1.55 8.78 3.02
CA TYR A 23 0.92 8.53 4.32
C TYR A 23 -0.26 9.46 4.56
N GLU A 24 -0.19 10.72 4.16
CA GLU A 24 -1.35 11.62 4.16
C GLU A 24 -2.49 11.04 3.31
N THR A 25 -2.19 10.52 2.11
CA THR A 25 -3.19 9.88 1.24
C THR A 25 -3.88 8.68 1.91
N LEU A 26 -3.15 7.94 2.76
CA LEU A 26 -3.66 6.76 3.47
C LEU A 26 -4.30 7.10 4.83
N GLY A 27 -4.24 8.38 5.25
CA GLY A 27 -4.66 8.84 6.57
C GLY A 27 -3.73 8.42 7.71
N TRP A 28 -2.45 8.16 7.41
CA TRP A 28 -1.43 7.67 8.35
C TRP A 28 -0.39 8.74 8.70
N GLY A 29 -0.81 10.00 8.84
CA GLY A 29 0.08 11.11 9.21
C GLY A 29 0.88 10.85 10.48
N ASP A 30 0.30 10.10 11.42
CA ASP A 30 0.94 9.64 12.67
C ASP A 30 2.17 8.73 12.45
N LEU A 31 2.30 8.11 11.28
CA LEU A 31 3.41 7.21 10.95
C LEU A 31 4.55 7.88 10.19
N ILE A 32 4.42 9.17 9.84
CA ILE A 32 5.39 9.90 9.02
C ILE A 32 6.77 9.99 9.71
N ASP A 33 6.86 10.02 11.02
CA ASP A 33 8.17 10.06 11.71
C ASP A 33 8.52 8.75 12.42
N HIS A 34 7.66 7.74 12.29
CA HIS A 34 7.84 6.48 12.98
C HIS A 34 8.85 5.56 12.27
N LYS A 35 9.96 5.24 12.94
CA LYS A 35 11.10 4.49 12.36
C LYS A 35 10.73 3.13 11.77
N ALA A 36 9.75 2.43 12.36
CA ALA A 36 9.29 1.14 11.83
C ALA A 36 8.54 1.22 10.48
N TYR A 37 8.19 2.44 10.03
CA TYR A 37 7.45 2.71 8.80
C TYR A 37 8.25 3.62 7.84
N VAL A 38 9.59 3.57 7.90
CA VAL A 38 10.45 4.30 6.96
C VAL A 38 10.45 3.63 5.59
N ASP A 39 10.59 2.30 5.56
CA ASP A 39 10.60 1.52 4.33
C ASP A 39 9.18 1.35 3.79
N THR A 40 8.94 1.88 2.58
CA THR A 40 7.60 1.95 2.00
C THR A 40 7.37 1.00 0.84
N CYS A 41 8.32 0.13 0.48
CA CYS A 41 8.21 -0.72 -0.71
C CYS A 41 6.96 -1.60 -0.70
N ALA A 42 6.69 -2.28 0.41
CA ALA A 42 5.51 -3.13 0.58
C ALA A 42 4.21 -2.32 0.65
N ILE A 43 4.22 -1.15 1.29
CA ILE A 43 3.06 -0.25 1.34
C ILE A 43 2.69 0.23 -0.07
N ARG A 44 3.67 0.71 -0.85
CA ARG A 44 3.46 1.18 -2.22
C ARG A 44 2.95 0.06 -3.14
N MET A 45 3.50 -1.14 -3.00
CA MET A 45 3.06 -2.30 -3.78
C MET A 45 1.65 -2.75 -3.36
N SER A 46 1.39 -2.87 -2.07
CA SER A 46 0.06 -3.19 -1.53
C SER A 46 -0.98 -2.19 -2.02
N TYR A 47 -0.70 -0.87 -1.94
CA TYR A 47 -1.59 0.16 -2.46
C TYR A 47 -1.91 -0.03 -3.96
N ALA A 48 -0.89 -0.26 -4.78
CA ALA A 48 -1.08 -0.49 -6.22
C ALA A 48 -1.90 -1.75 -6.51
N LEU A 49 -1.65 -2.84 -5.78
CA LEU A 49 -2.40 -4.10 -5.87
C LEU A 49 -3.87 -3.89 -5.50
N LEU A 50 -4.14 -3.18 -4.39
CA LEU A 50 -5.49 -2.85 -3.97
C LEU A 50 -6.21 -1.99 -5.03
N ARG A 51 -5.59 -0.90 -5.50
CA ARG A 51 -6.13 -0.06 -6.60
C ARG A 51 -6.37 -0.85 -7.89
N SER A 52 -5.63 -1.94 -8.08
CA SER A 52 -5.79 -2.87 -9.19
C SER A 52 -6.83 -3.96 -8.92
N ASN A 53 -7.64 -3.85 -7.85
CA ASN A 53 -8.64 -4.82 -7.37
C ASN A 53 -8.08 -6.19 -6.94
N VAL A 54 -6.80 -6.28 -6.60
CA VAL A 54 -6.24 -7.47 -5.97
C VAL A 54 -6.55 -7.44 -4.47
N THR A 55 -7.02 -8.56 -3.93
CA THR A 55 -7.22 -8.74 -2.49
C THR A 55 -5.91 -9.16 -1.83
N LEU A 56 -5.63 -8.69 -0.62
CA LEU A 56 -4.44 -9.06 0.16
C LEU A 56 -4.86 -9.82 1.44
N PRO A 57 -5.07 -11.15 1.36
CA PRO A 57 -5.39 -11.94 2.54
C PRO A 57 -4.28 -11.82 3.60
N GLY A 58 -4.66 -11.69 4.87
CA GLY A 58 -3.71 -11.61 5.97
C GLY A 58 -3.09 -10.23 6.22
N ALA A 59 -3.26 -9.26 5.31
CA ALA A 59 -2.86 -7.88 5.52
C ALA A 59 -3.52 -7.30 6.79
N LYS A 60 -2.75 -6.52 7.57
CA LYS A 60 -3.16 -6.11 8.93
C LYS A 60 -3.39 -4.62 9.11
N MET A 61 -2.84 -3.77 8.25
CA MET A 61 -2.97 -2.32 8.43
C MET A 61 -4.16 -1.77 7.65
N ARG A 62 -5.18 -1.31 8.38
CA ARG A 62 -6.35 -0.68 7.79
C ARG A 62 -6.01 0.73 7.28
N VAL A 63 -6.32 0.99 6.02
CA VAL A 63 -6.21 2.32 5.41
C VAL A 63 -7.34 3.21 5.93
N LYS A 64 -6.98 4.42 6.38
CA LYS A 64 -7.90 5.35 7.06
C LYS A 64 -8.52 6.38 6.12
N ALA A 65 -7.97 6.57 4.92
CA ALA A 65 -8.48 7.55 3.94
C ALA A 65 -8.12 7.17 2.48
N GLY A 66 -8.72 7.89 1.54
CA GLY A 66 -8.32 7.87 0.13
C GLY A 66 -8.89 6.70 -0.68
N PRO A 67 -8.35 6.44 -1.88
CA PRO A 67 -9.01 5.58 -2.88
C PRO A 67 -9.10 4.08 -2.53
N VAL A 68 -8.47 3.65 -1.44
CA VAL A 68 -8.54 2.28 -0.92
C VAL A 68 -8.92 2.27 0.56
N GLU A 69 -9.61 3.32 1.03
CA GLU A 69 -10.10 3.45 2.40
C GLU A 69 -10.86 2.19 2.84
N GLY A 70 -10.64 1.81 4.11
CA GLY A 70 -11.25 0.64 4.72
C GLY A 70 -10.62 -0.69 4.30
N ARG A 71 -9.77 -0.73 3.28
CA ARG A 71 -9.01 -1.93 2.89
C ARG A 71 -7.74 -2.07 3.72
N TYR A 72 -7.13 -3.26 3.63
CA TYR A 72 -5.95 -3.61 4.41
C TYR A 72 -4.69 -3.69 3.54
N ILE A 73 -3.64 -3.00 3.96
CA ILE A 73 -2.29 -3.03 3.38
C ILE A 73 -1.42 -3.97 4.22
N GLU A 74 -0.54 -4.71 3.53
CA GLU A 74 0.59 -5.39 4.16
C GLU A 74 1.84 -4.52 3.99
N GLN A 75 2.41 -4.12 5.13
CA GLN A 75 3.57 -3.24 5.23
C GLN A 75 4.88 -4.02 5.31
N ARG A 76 4.85 -5.33 5.60
CA ARG A 76 6.03 -6.17 5.72
C ARG A 76 6.30 -6.86 4.39
N GLN A 77 7.43 -6.55 3.75
CA GLN A 77 7.76 -7.08 2.43
C GLN A 77 7.75 -8.61 2.40
N ALA A 78 8.38 -9.27 3.38
CA ALA A 78 8.45 -10.73 3.44
C ALA A 78 7.07 -11.39 3.48
N ALA A 79 6.12 -10.80 4.22
CA ALA A 79 4.74 -11.30 4.29
C ALA A 79 4.01 -11.07 2.96
N LEU A 80 4.18 -9.89 2.35
CA LEU A 80 3.55 -9.56 1.06
C LEU A 80 4.05 -10.44 -0.10
N SER A 81 5.31 -10.87 -0.09
CA SER A 81 5.84 -11.77 -1.13
C SER A 81 5.45 -13.23 -0.93
N ALA A 82 5.00 -13.60 0.26
CA ALA A 82 4.59 -14.96 0.59
C ALA A 82 3.08 -15.23 0.39
N SER A 83 2.30 -14.18 0.12
CA SER A 83 0.84 -14.21 -0.02
C SER A 83 0.33 -14.55 -1.42
#